data_AF-B1H2H2-F1
#
_entry.id   AF-B1H2H2-F1
#
_cell.length_a   1.000
_cell.length_b   1.000
_cell.length_c   1.000
_cell.angle_alpha   90.00
_cell.angle_beta   90.00
_cell.angle_gamma   90.00
#
_symmetry.space_group_name_H-M   'P 1'
#
loop_
_entity.id
_entity.type
_entity.pdbx_description
1 polymer ?
#
loop_
_entity_poly.entity_id
_entity_poly.type
_entity_poly.pdbx_seq_one_letter_code
_entity_poly.pdbx_strand_id
1 'polypeptide(L)'
;MRRGLLKDPDIADLFCKEDPERIFVDLHEIGHGSFGAVYFATNSTTNEVVAIKKMSYSGKQMNEKWQDIVKEVKFLQQLQHPNTIEYKGCYLKDHTAWCIL
;
A
#
# COMPACT_ATOMS: atom_id res chain seq x y z
N MET A 1 -10.06 1.46 -15.00
CA MET A 1 -8.67 1.87 -14.66
C MET A 1 -8.24 3.05 -15.54
N ARG A 2 -8.16 4.28 -15.01
CA ARG A 2 -7.78 5.48 -15.79
C ARG A 2 -6.25 5.61 -15.84
N ARG A 3 -5.70 5.51 -17.06
CA ARG A 3 -4.28 5.42 -17.47
C ARG A 3 -3.42 6.67 -17.21
N GLY A 4 -3.74 7.51 -16.21
CA GLY A 4 -3.08 8.81 -15.99
C GLY A 4 -2.00 8.81 -14.91
N LEU A 5 -2.27 8.18 -13.77
CA LEU A 5 -1.43 8.27 -12.55
C LEU A 5 -0.17 7.40 -12.59
N LEU A 6 -0.17 6.34 -13.42
CA LEU A 6 0.94 5.39 -13.57
C LEU A 6 1.66 5.55 -14.92
N LYS A 7 1.58 6.73 -15.56
CA LYS A 7 2.30 6.97 -16.83
C LYS A 7 3.81 7.09 -16.64
N ASP A 8 4.22 7.49 -15.44
CA ASP A 8 5.62 7.53 -15.06
C ASP A 8 6.08 6.11 -14.71
N PRO A 9 7.01 5.52 -15.48
CA PRO A 9 7.50 4.18 -15.22
C PRO A 9 8.14 4.05 -13.84
N ASP A 10 8.83 5.10 -13.37
CA ASP A 10 9.49 5.08 -12.05
C ASP A 10 8.48 5.01 -10.90
N ILE A 11 7.27 5.55 -11.11
CA ILE A 11 6.17 5.44 -10.14
C ILE A 11 5.47 4.09 -10.29
N ALA A 12 5.30 3.60 -11.51
CA ALA A 12 4.65 2.32 -11.76
C ALA A 12 5.41 1.15 -11.10
N ASP A 13 6.75 1.21 -11.12
CA ASP A 13 7.61 0.19 -10.53
C ASP A 13 7.60 0.17 -9.00
N LEU A 14 7.01 1.17 -8.34
CA LEU A 14 6.81 1.16 -6.88
C LEU A 14 5.71 0.19 -6.45
N PHE A 15 4.83 -0.22 -7.37
CA PHE A 15 3.63 -0.98 -7.04
C PHE A 15 3.61 -2.35 -7.71
N CYS A 16 3.31 -3.38 -6.93
CA CYS A 16 3.06 -4.74 -7.40
C CYS A 16 1.81 -4.78 -8.31
N LYS A 17 1.82 -5.69 -9.28
CA LYS A 17 0.80 -5.77 -10.35
C LYS A 17 -0.34 -6.72 -10.00
N GLU A 18 -0.12 -7.58 -9.02
CA GLU A 18 -1.07 -8.55 -8.54
C GLU A 18 -2.23 -7.89 -7.78
N ASP A 19 -3.37 -8.56 -7.77
CA ASP A 19 -4.53 -8.11 -7.01
C ASP A 19 -4.35 -8.45 -5.53
N PRO A 20 -4.21 -7.46 -4.62
CA PRO A 20 -3.94 -7.73 -3.21
C PRO A 20 -5.08 -8.51 -2.53
N GLU A 21 -6.32 -8.40 -3.01
CA GLU A 21 -7.47 -9.14 -2.47
C GLU A 21 -7.39 -10.65 -2.74
N ARG A 22 -6.49 -11.09 -3.64
CA ARG A 22 -6.23 -12.51 -3.90
C ARG A 22 -5.06 -13.07 -3.09
N ILE A 23 -4.27 -12.20 -2.47
CA ILE A 23 -3.03 -12.56 -1.76
C ILE A 23 -3.24 -12.42 -0.25
N PHE A 24 -3.97 -11.39 0.20
CA PHE A 24 -4.17 -11.10 1.61
C PHE A 24 -5.60 -11.41 2.02
N VAL A 25 -5.73 -12.28 3.01
CA VAL A 25 -7.01 -12.77 3.53
C VAL A 25 -7.16 -12.45 5.02
N ASP A 26 -8.36 -12.67 5.56
CA ASP A 26 -8.68 -12.49 6.98
C ASP A 26 -8.35 -11.09 7.53
N LEU A 27 -8.64 -10.05 6.72
CA LEU A 27 -8.38 -8.67 7.09
C LEU A 27 -9.20 -8.25 8.30
N HIS A 28 -8.51 -7.81 9.35
CA HIS A 28 -9.10 -7.24 10.55
C HIS A 28 -8.52 -5.86 10.81
N GLU A 29 -9.37 -4.83 10.90
CA GLU A 29 -8.91 -3.47 11.18
C GLU A 29 -8.34 -3.38 12.60
N ILE A 30 -7.11 -2.89 12.73
CA ILE A 30 -6.42 -2.73 14.01
C ILE A 30 -6.16 -1.26 14.37
N GLY A 31 -6.45 -0.33 13.45
CA GLY A 31 -6.35 1.09 13.72
C GLY A 31 -6.73 1.95 12.51
N HIS A 32 -7.07 3.21 12.76
CA HIS A 32 -7.37 4.19 11.73
C HIS A 32 -6.72 5.53 12.04
N GLY A 33 -6.40 6.29 10.99
CA GLY A 33 -5.85 7.64 11.07
C GLY A 33 -6.22 8.49 9.87
N SER A 34 -5.60 9.66 9.75
CA SER A 34 -5.90 10.63 8.69
C SER A 34 -5.67 10.09 7.27
N PHE A 35 -4.71 9.19 7.10
CA PHE A 35 -4.31 8.64 5.79
C PHE A 35 -5.00 7.32 5.43
N GLY A 36 -5.81 6.76 6.33
CA GLY A 36 -6.53 5.52 6.11
C GLY A 36 -6.52 4.59 7.32
N ALA A 37 -6.73 3.30 7.07
CA ALA A 37 -6.84 2.27 8.10
C ALA A 37 -5.75 1.21 7.94
N VAL A 38 -5.32 0.67 9.08
CA VAL A 38 -4.34 -0.41 9.18
C VAL A 38 -5.09 -1.69 9.54
N TYR A 39 -4.79 -2.74 8.80
CA TYR A 39 -5.37 -4.06 8.96
C TYR A 39 -4.29 -5.06 9.34
N PHE A 40 -4.59 -5.96 10.26
CA PHE A 40 -3.92 -7.24 10.36
C PHE A 40 -4.47 -8.16 9.25
N ALA A 41 -3.62 -8.92 8.59
CA ALA A 41 -4.04 -9.88 7.55
C ALA A 41 -3.05 -11.05 7.45
N THR A 42 -3.46 -12.11 6.77
CA THR A 42 -2.58 -13.24 6.44
C THR A 42 -2.29 -13.25 4.95
N ASN A 43 -1.00 -13.35 4.58
CA ASN A 43 -0.59 -13.66 3.21
C ASN A 43 -0.89 -15.14 2.94
N SER A 44 -1.83 -15.43 2.06
CA SER A 44 -2.31 -16.78 1.76
C SER A 44 -1.26 -17.67 1.08
N THR A 45 -0.19 -17.08 0.53
CA THR A 45 0.87 -17.82 -0.17
C THR A 45 1.98 -18.23 0.80
N THR A 46 2.34 -17.35 1.73
CA THR A 46 3.45 -17.58 2.67
C THR A 46 3.00 -17.99 4.07
N ASN A 47 1.70 -17.86 4.38
CA ASN A 47 1.12 -17.92 5.72
C ASN A 47 1.69 -16.87 6.71
N GLU A 48 2.37 -15.86 6.19
CA GLU A 48 2.89 -14.77 7.01
C GLU A 48 1.76 -13.83 7.44
N VAL A 49 1.78 -13.45 8.71
CA VAL A 49 0.94 -12.38 9.24
C VAL A 49 1.58 -11.03 8.95
N VAL A 50 0.82 -10.11 8.36
CA VAL A 50 1.31 -8.80 7.93
C VAL A 50 0.41 -7.66 8.43
N ALA A 51 0.96 -6.46 8.47
CA ALA A 51 0.19 -5.23 8.62
C ALA A 51 -0.04 -4.60 7.25
N ILE A 52 -1.28 -4.20 6.96
CA ILE A 52 -1.68 -3.60 5.69
C ILE A 52 -2.24 -2.21 5.96
N LYS A 53 -1.50 -1.17 5.56
CA LYS A 53 -1.99 0.21 5.57
C LYS A 53 -2.72 0.50 4.26
N LYS A 54 -4.06 0.59 4.32
CA LYS A 54 -4.91 0.95 3.17
C LYS A 54 -5.12 2.46 3.11
N MET A 55 -4.71 3.08 2.02
CA MET A 55 -4.75 4.53 1.82
C MET A 55 -5.58 4.88 0.59
N SER A 56 -6.75 5.49 0.80
CA SER A 56 -7.63 5.90 -0.30
C SER A 56 -7.17 7.23 -0.89
N TYR A 57 -6.95 7.26 -2.20
CA TYR A 57 -6.62 8.47 -2.97
C TYR A 57 -7.78 8.92 -3.86
N SER A 58 -9.02 8.71 -3.42
CA SER A 58 -10.21 9.17 -4.15
C SER A 58 -10.65 10.59 -3.73
N GLY A 59 -11.53 11.19 -4.54
CA GLY A 59 -12.18 12.47 -4.23
C GLY A 59 -11.44 13.72 -4.72
N LYS A 60 -11.79 14.88 -4.13
CA LYS A 60 -11.31 16.21 -4.57
C LYS A 60 -9.79 16.39 -4.40
N GLN A 61 -9.18 15.71 -3.43
CA GLN A 61 -7.75 15.79 -3.10
C GLN A 61 -6.95 14.59 -3.65
N MET A 62 -7.45 13.88 -4.68
CA MET A 62 -6.81 12.69 -5.24
C MET A 62 -5.33 12.91 -5.56
N ASN A 63 -4.97 14.01 -6.21
CA ASN A 63 -3.59 14.26 -6.63
C ASN A 63 -2.64 14.47 -5.44
N GLU A 64 -3.08 15.21 -4.42
CA GLU A 64 -2.29 15.45 -3.20
C GLU A 64 -2.08 14.14 -2.43
N LYS A 65 -3.16 13.38 -2.20
CA LYS A 65 -3.11 12.07 -1.55
C LYS A 65 -2.22 11.08 -2.30
N TRP A 66 -2.27 11.10 -3.63
CA TRP A 66 -1.41 10.27 -4.45
C TRP A 66 0.08 10.61 -4.28
N GLN A 67 0.42 11.90 -4.26
CA GLN A 67 1.80 12.32 -4.03
C GLN A 67 2.30 11.94 -2.63
N ASP A 68 1.44 12.05 -1.61
CA ASP A 68 1.77 11.62 -0.25
C ASP A 68 2.03 10.10 -0.18
N ILE A 69 1.20 9.30 -0.84
CA ILE A 69 1.39 7.84 -0.94
C ILE A 69 2.71 7.50 -1.62
N VAL A 70 3.01 8.12 -2.77
CA VAL A 70 4.27 7.87 -3.50
C VAL A 70 5.48 8.25 -2.65
N LYS A 71 5.41 9.37 -1.93
CA LYS A 71 6.47 9.81 -1.01
C LYS A 71 6.67 8.81 0.12
N GLU A 72 5.59 8.33 0.72
CA GLU A 72 5.64 7.35 1.81
C GLU A 72 6.24 6.01 1.34
N VAL A 73 5.80 5.49 0.20
CA VAL A 73 6.33 4.23 -0.36
C VAL A 73 7.83 4.35 -0.67
N LYS A 74 8.26 5.44 -1.32
CA LYS A 74 9.68 5.67 -1.62
C LYS A 74 10.54 5.76 -0.36
N PHE A 75 10.00 6.37 0.70
CA PHE A 75 10.71 6.46 1.99
C PHE A 75 10.82 5.09 2.65
N LEU A 76 9.73 4.33 2.72
CA LEU A 76 9.69 3.00 3.33
C LEU A 76 10.61 2.00 2.62
N GLN A 77 10.72 2.05 1.29
CA GLN A 77 11.65 1.23 0.51
C GLN A 77 13.13 1.44 0.89
N GLN A 78 13.48 2.58 1.47
CA GLN A 78 14.86 2.88 1.87
C GLN A 78 15.16 2.43 3.30
N LEU A 79 14.15 2.00 4.07
CA LEU A 79 14.33 1.55 5.44
C LEU A 79 14.71 0.07 5.46
N GLN A 80 15.94 -0.22 5.87
CA GLN A 80 16.41 -1.58 6.08
C GLN A 80 17.22 -1.65 7.37
N HIS A 81 16.52 -1.86 8.49
CA HIS A 81 17.14 -1.95 9.81
C HIS A 81 16.31 -2.84 10.75
N PRO A 82 16.92 -3.64 11.64
CA PRO A 82 16.19 -4.55 12.55
C PRO A 82 15.24 -3.85 13.53
N ASN A 83 15.43 -2.56 13.79
CA ASN A 83 14.59 -1.75 14.69
C ASN A 83 13.59 -0.86 13.96
N THR A 84 13.43 -1.02 12.65
CA THR A 84 12.42 -0.33 11.85
C THR A 84 11.43 -1.34 11.32
N ILE A 85 10.21 -0.89 11.04
CA ILE A 85 9.24 -1.73 10.35
C ILE A 85 9.75 -2.09 8.95
N GLU A 86 9.60 -3.35 8.58
CA GLU A 86 10.01 -3.82 7.26
C GLU A 86 8.97 -3.40 6.22
N TYR A 87 9.41 -2.93 5.06
CA TYR A 87 8.53 -2.71 3.93
C TYR A 87 8.53 -3.94 3.03
N LYS A 88 7.36 -4.56 2.82
CA LYS A 88 7.21 -5.81 2.05
C LYS A 88 6.68 -5.59 0.63
N GLY A 89 6.12 -4.42 0.36
CA GLY A 89 5.59 -4.06 -0.96
C GLY A 89 4.37 -3.17 -0.87
N CYS A 90 3.91 -2.67 -2.04
CA CYS A 90 2.72 -1.85 -2.12
C CYS A 90 1.89 -2.26 -3.33
N TYR A 91 0.59 -2.35 -3.18
CA TYR A 91 -0.33 -2.80 -4.22
C TYR A 91 -1.37 -1.72 -4.48
N LEU A 92 -1.91 -1.68 -5.70
CA LEU A 92 -2.99 -0.77 -6.06
C LEU A 92 -4.25 -1.57 -6.40
N LYS A 93 -5.35 -1.24 -5.73
CA LYS A 93 -6.67 -1.73 -6.09
C LYS A 93 -7.65 -0.57 -6.13
N ASP A 94 -8.22 -0.37 -7.31
CA ASP A 94 -9.12 0.74 -7.65
C ASP A 94 -8.53 2.12 -7.35
N HIS A 95 -8.92 2.73 -6.23
CA HIS A 95 -8.44 4.03 -5.75
C HIS A 95 -7.85 3.94 -4.33
N THR A 96 -7.25 2.79 -4.02
CA THR A 96 -6.67 2.49 -2.72
C THR A 96 -5.29 1.85 -2.90
N ALA A 97 -4.29 2.41 -2.23
CA ALA A 97 -2.97 1.81 -2.10
C ALA A 97 -2.92 0.94 -0.84
N TRP A 98 -2.34 -0.24 -0.96
CA TRP A 98 -2.18 -1.21 0.12
C TRP A 98 -0.69 -1.37 0.38
N CYS A 99 -0.18 -0.65 1.37
CA CYS A 99 1.21 -0.77 1.79
C CYS A 99 1.33 -1.92 2.78
N ILE A 100 2.13 -2.92 2.44
CA ILE A 100 2.37 -4.12 3.24
C ILE A 100 3.63 -3.92 4.05
N LEU A 101 3.50 -4.14 5.35
CA LEU A 101 4.49 -3.95 6.39
C LEU A 101 4.66 -5.26 7.18
#